data_AF-A0A076LKV1-F1
#
_entry.id   AF-A0A076LKV1-F1
#
_cell.length_a   1.000
_cell.length_b   1.000
_cell.length_c   1.000
_cell.angle_alpha   90.00
_cell.angle_beta   90.00
_cell.angle_gamma   90.00
#
_symmetry.space_group_name_H-M   'P 1'
#
loop_
_entity.id
_entity.type
_entity.pdbx_description
1 polymer ?
#
loop_
_entity_poly.entity_id
_entity_poly.type
_entity_poly.pdbx_seq_one_letter_code
_entity_poly.pdbx_strand_id
1 'polypeptide(L)'
;MKRLVADLSLDKEMLQEVYQNGAEARGHRLTVGGLPYRVTSACRLMLQSHTVYNYRSCRADQAITLRIREIAKTRIRYGVQRIHILLRREE
;
A
#
# COMPACT_ATOMS: atom_id res chain seq x y z
N MET A 1 47.11 17.45 -0.40
CA MET A 1 46.51 16.40 -1.26
C MET A 1 45.24 15.72 -0.70
N LYS A 2 44.71 16.13 0.48
CA LYS A 2 43.56 15.43 1.11
C LYS A 2 42.15 15.89 0.65
N ARG A 3 42.04 16.98 -0.12
CA ARG A 3 40.74 17.53 -0.57
C ARG A 3 40.14 16.76 -1.74
N LEU A 4 40.91 16.54 -2.81
CA LEU A 4 40.48 15.77 -3.99
C LEU A 4 39.98 14.35 -3.66
N VAL A 5 40.63 13.67 -2.71
CA VAL A 5 40.21 12.32 -2.29
C VAL A 5 38.88 12.37 -1.53
N ALA A 6 38.65 13.44 -0.74
CA ALA A 6 37.41 13.63 -0.01
C ALA A 6 36.23 13.95 -0.94
N ASP A 7 36.47 14.79 -1.96
CA ASP A 7 35.47 15.16 -2.96
C ASP A 7 35.03 13.93 -3.78
N LEU A 8 35.98 13.06 -4.17
CA LEU A 8 35.68 11.80 -4.87
C LEU A 8 34.99 10.75 -3.99
N SER A 9 35.29 10.70 -2.68
CA SER A 9 34.55 9.81 -1.77
C SER A 9 33.10 10.25 -1.58
N LEU A 10 32.86 11.57 -1.53
CA LEU A 10 31.52 12.17 -1.44
C LEU A 10 30.69 11.85 -2.69
N ASP A 11 31.28 12.00 -3.87
CA ASP A 11 30.60 11.68 -5.14
C ASP A 11 30.26 10.18 -5.25
N LYS A 12 31.12 9.30 -4.74
CA LYS A 12 30.85 7.86 -4.70
C LYS A 12 29.71 7.52 -3.76
N GLU A 13 29.67 8.11 -2.57
CA GLU A 13 28.60 7.90 -1.59
C GLU A 13 27.26 8.42 -2.15
N MET A 14 27.24 9.60 -2.77
CA MET A 14 26.06 10.14 -3.43
C MET A 14 25.54 9.24 -4.57
N LEU A 15 26.43 8.71 -5.41
CA LEU A 15 26.03 7.78 -6.47
C LEU A 15 25.50 6.46 -5.91
N GLN A 16 26.04 6.00 -4.79
CA GLN A 16 25.62 4.77 -4.12
C GLN A 16 24.24 4.92 -3.46
N GLU A 17 23.95 6.09 -2.86
CA GLU A 17 22.62 6.44 -2.38
C GLU A 17 21.60 6.56 -3.53
N VAL A 18 21.96 7.22 -4.63
CA VAL A 18 21.08 7.33 -5.81
C VAL A 18 20.75 5.94 -6.39
N TYR A 19 21.73 5.03 -6.44
CA TYR A 19 21.50 3.66 -6.92
C TYR A 19 20.60 2.85 -5.97
N GLN A 20 20.77 3.02 -4.65
CA GLN A 20 19.92 2.38 -3.64
C GLN A 20 18.49 2.93 -3.67
N ASN A 21 18.33 4.25 -3.82
CA ASN A 21 17.03 4.92 -3.90
C ASN A 21 16.33 4.67 -5.25
N GLY A 22 17.08 4.49 -6.34
CA GLY A 22 16.54 4.13 -7.66
C GLY A 22 16.03 2.68 -7.76
N ALA A 23 16.38 1.81 -6.80
CA ALA A 23 16.00 0.41 -6.81
C ALA A 23 14.56 0.13 -6.32
N GLU A 24 13.84 1.15 -5.82
CA GLU A 24 12.44 1.02 -5.40
C GLU A 24 11.42 1.09 -6.55
N ALA A 25 11.87 1.14 -7.81
CA ALA A 25 11.01 0.92 -8.98
C ALA A 25 10.77 -0.58 -9.27
N ARG A 26 10.74 -1.45 -8.25
CA ARG A 26 10.29 -2.84 -8.43
C ARG A 26 8.78 -2.81 -8.68
N GLY A 27 8.41 -2.66 -9.94
CA GLY A 27 7.03 -2.60 -10.40
C GLY A 27 6.19 -3.64 -9.66
N HIS A 28 5.17 -3.16 -8.94
CA HIS A 28 4.37 -3.98 -8.04
C HIS A 28 3.92 -5.25 -8.79
N ARG A 29 4.30 -6.41 -8.24
CA ARG A 29 3.89 -7.72 -8.75
C ARG A 29 2.80 -8.27 -7.85
N LEU A 30 1.71 -8.69 -8.45
CA LEU A 30 0.60 -9.38 -7.78
C LEU A 30 0.69 -10.86 -8.09
N THR A 31 0.45 -11.69 -7.07
CA THR A 31 0.39 -13.15 -7.25
C THR A 31 -1.05 -13.55 -7.50
N VAL A 32 -1.33 -14.13 -8.66
CA VAL A 32 -2.66 -14.64 -9.03
C VAL A 32 -2.49 -16.11 -9.37
N GLY A 33 -3.22 -17.00 -8.69
CA GLY A 33 -3.12 -18.44 -8.91
C GLY A 33 -1.72 -19.03 -8.67
N GLY A 34 -0.92 -18.41 -7.78
CA GLY A 34 0.44 -18.86 -7.47
C GLY A 34 1.55 -18.33 -8.39
N LEU A 35 1.22 -17.53 -9.41
CA LEU A 35 2.20 -16.96 -10.34
C LEU A 35 2.29 -15.43 -10.23
N PRO A 36 3.49 -14.84 -10.42
CA PRO A 36 3.68 -13.39 -10.34
C PRO A 36 3.31 -12.69 -11.66
N TYR A 37 2.41 -11.71 -11.60
CA TYR A 37 2.00 -10.86 -12.71
C TYR A 37 2.26 -9.38 -12.40
N ARG A 38 2.41 -8.55 -13.45
CA ARG A 38 2.31 -7.09 -13.28
C ARG A 38 0.89 -6.74 -12.81
N VAL A 39 0.74 -5.70 -11.99
CA VAL A 39 -0.58 -5.26 -11.48
C VAL A 39 -1.63 -5.15 -12.59
N THR A 40 -1.28 -4.55 -13.72
CA THR A 40 -2.20 -4.37 -14.86
C THR A 40 -2.71 -5.70 -15.41
N SER A 41 -1.84 -6.70 -15.53
CA SER A 41 -2.19 -8.05 -15.99
C SER A 41 -3.01 -8.80 -14.94
N ALA A 42 -2.62 -8.71 -13.67
CA ALA A 42 -3.34 -9.32 -12.55
C ALA A 42 -4.77 -8.77 -12.40
N CYS A 43 -4.95 -7.45 -12.49
CA CYS A 43 -6.26 -6.83 -12.42
C CYS A 43 -7.17 -7.31 -13.57
N ARG A 44 -6.64 -7.46 -14.79
CA ARG A 44 -7.39 -8.05 -15.91
C ARG A 44 -7.79 -9.51 -15.64
N LEU A 45 -6.89 -10.31 -15.09
CA LEU A 45 -7.17 -11.72 -14.74
C LEU A 45 -8.24 -11.84 -13.66
N MET A 46 -8.25 -10.93 -12.68
CA MET A 46 -9.25 -10.88 -11.61
C MET A 46 -10.52 -10.12 -11.99
N LEU A 47 -10.67 -9.68 -13.26
CA LEU A 47 -11.81 -8.91 -13.74
C LEU A 47 -12.06 -7.61 -12.94
N GLN A 48 -10.99 -7.00 -12.43
CA GLN A 48 -11.03 -5.79 -11.63
C GLN A 48 -10.38 -4.62 -12.37
N SER A 49 -10.90 -3.40 -12.19
CA SER A 49 -10.29 -2.22 -12.78
C SER A 49 -9.01 -1.81 -12.05
N HIS A 50 -8.05 -1.27 -12.80
CA HIS A 50 -6.79 -0.79 -12.24
C HIS A 50 -6.99 0.41 -11.29
N THR A 51 -8.02 1.23 -11.54
CA THR A 51 -8.37 2.38 -10.71
C THR A 51 -8.85 1.96 -9.32
N VAL A 52 -9.66 0.89 -9.23
CA VAL A 52 -10.11 0.35 -7.96
C VAL A 52 -8.96 -0.27 -7.18
N TYR A 53 -8.06 -1.00 -7.85
CA TYR A 53 -6.91 -1.61 -7.18
C TYR A 53 -5.95 -0.57 -6.58
N ASN A 54 -5.70 0.54 -7.29
CA ASN A 54 -4.80 1.59 -6.81
C ASN A 54 -5.49 2.62 -5.91
N TYR A 55 -6.78 2.47 -5.65
CA TYR A 55 -7.52 3.41 -4.80
C TYR A 55 -6.98 3.35 -3.37
N ARG A 56 -6.54 4.51 -2.86
CA ARG A 56 -6.18 4.71 -1.46
C ARG A 56 -7.05 5.85 -0.92
N SER A 57 -7.78 5.61 0.17
CA SER A 57 -8.50 6.69 0.86
C SER A 57 -7.48 7.67 1.44
N CYS A 58 -7.60 8.95 1.10
CA CYS A 58 -6.79 10.02 1.67
C CYS A 58 -7.35 10.55 3.00
N ARG A 59 -8.54 10.08 3.42
CA ARG A 59 -9.18 10.53 4.66
C ARG A 59 -8.57 9.80 5.85
N ALA A 60 -8.40 10.51 6.96
CA ALA A 60 -7.97 9.94 8.23
C ALA A 60 -9.14 9.17 8.89
N ASP A 61 -9.56 8.06 8.28
CA ASP A 61 -10.69 7.23 8.73
C ASP A 61 -10.32 6.30 9.91
N GLN A 62 -9.34 6.71 10.73
CA GLN A 62 -8.86 5.89 11.85
C GLN A 62 -9.95 5.66 12.89
N ALA A 63 -10.75 6.70 13.21
CA ALA A 63 -11.86 6.59 14.15
C ALA A 63 -12.93 5.59 13.69
N ILE A 64 -13.36 5.69 12.43
CA ILE A 64 -14.35 4.79 11.83
C ILE A 64 -13.80 3.36 11.77
N THR A 65 -12.53 3.19 11.41
CA THR A 65 -11.88 1.88 11.34
C THR A 65 -11.80 1.21 12.71
N LEU A 66 -11.45 1.97 13.76
CA LEU A 66 -11.42 1.48 15.14
C LEU A 66 -12.83 1.07 15.57
N ARG A 67 -13.85 1.89 15.26
CA ARG A 67 -15.23 1.58 15.60
C ARG A 67 -15.75 0.31 14.91
N ILE A 68 -15.47 0.14 13.61
CA ILE A 68 -15.76 -1.09 12.87
C ILE A 68 -15.15 -2.30 13.58
N ARG A 69 -13.88 -2.20 14.01
CA ARG A 69 -13.18 -3.28 14.72
C ARG A 69 -13.81 -3.59 16.07
N GLU A 70 -14.23 -2.58 16.83
CA GLU A 70 -14.94 -2.78 18.10
C GLU A 70 -16.28 -3.52 17.91
N ILE A 71 -17.08 -3.11 16.91
CA ILE A 71 -18.36 -3.76 16.61
C ILE A 71 -18.13 -5.20 16.15
N ALA A 72 -17.13 -5.43 15.29
CA ALA A 72 -16.79 -6.78 14.82
C ALA A 72 -16.33 -7.69 15.97
N LYS A 73 -15.55 -7.16 16.93
CA LYS A 73 -15.11 -7.90 18.12
C LYS A 73 -16.27 -8.26 19.05
N THR A 74 -17.19 -7.33 19.27
CA THR A 74 -18.35 -7.55 20.16
C THR A 74 -19.43 -8.43 19.51
N ARG A 75 -19.56 -8.39 18.17
CA ARG A 75 -20.64 -9.06 17.43
C ARG A 75 -20.10 -9.83 16.23
N ILE A 76 -19.39 -10.93 16.50
CA ILE A 76 -18.71 -11.79 15.51
C ILE A 76 -19.65 -12.28 14.39
N ARG A 77 -20.95 -12.47 14.67
CA ARG A 77 -21.94 -12.93 13.68
C ARG A 77 -22.37 -11.85 12.68
N TYR A 78 -21.97 -10.59 12.85
CA TYR A 78 -22.45 -9.50 12.00
C TYR A 78 -21.55 -9.37 10.78
N GLY A 79 -22.15 -9.51 9.60
CA GLY A 79 -21.50 -9.19 8.33
C GLY A 79 -21.41 -7.68 8.09
N VAL A 80 -20.69 -7.30 7.03
CA VAL A 80 -20.39 -5.91 6.66
C VAL A 80 -21.63 -5.00 6.61
N GLN A 81 -22.76 -5.51 6.09
CA GLN A 81 -24.00 -4.74 5.98
C GLN A 81 -24.57 -4.35 7.34
N ARG A 82 -24.57 -5.27 8.32
CA ARG A 82 -25.11 -4.98 9.66
C ARG A 82 -24.21 -4.03 10.44
N ILE A 83 -22.89 -4.15 10.28
CA ILE A 83 -21.92 -3.23 10.86
C ILE A 83 -22.10 -1.83 10.26
N HIS A 84 -22.28 -1.73 8.94
CA HIS A 84 -22.52 -0.46 8.25
C HIS A 84 -23.80 0.24 8.71
N ILE A 85 -24.90 -0.51 8.90
CA ILE A 85 -26.15 0.05 9.44
C ILE A 85 -25.97 0.56 10.88
N LEU A 86 -25.20 -0.14 11.70
CA LEU A 86 -24.90 0.27 13.07
C LEU A 86 -24.11 1.57 13.12
N LEU A 87 -23.05 1.68 12.32
CA LEU A 87 -22.25 2.90 12.23
C LEU A 87 -23.10 4.12 11.85
N ARG A 88 -23.98 3.98 10.85
CA ARG A 88 -24.90 5.05 10.42
C ARG A 88 -25.97 5.45 11.45
N ARG A 89 -26.15 4.67 12.53
CA ARG A 89 -27.08 5.00 13.61
C ARG A 89 -26.39 5.61 14.83
N GLU A 90 -25.08 5.41 14.95
CA GLU A 90 -24.28 5.94 16.05
C GLU A 90 -23.69 7.32 15.73
N GLU A 91 -23.57 7.68 14.45
CA GLU A 91 -23.30 9.04 13.96
C GLU A 91 -24.57 9.90 13.92
#